data_AF-A0A2A2JH43-F1
#
_entry.id   AF-A0A2A2JH43-F1
#
_cell.length_a   1.000
_cell.length_b   1.000
_cell.length_c   1.000
_cell.angle_alpha   90.00
_cell.angle_beta   90.00
_cell.angle_gamma   90.00
#
_symmetry.space_group_name_H-M   'P 1'
#
loop_
_entity.id
_entity.type
_entity.pdbx_description
1 polymer ?
#
loop_
_entity_poly.entity_id
_entity_poly.type
_entity_poly.pdbx_seq_one_letter_code
_entity_poly.pdbx_strand_id
1 'polypeptide(L)'
;MKWAAWEWMQPSNFNGADNGVLHAHLMKTLMSEAREEFENCNAIWHKATDYDSYMAFVLCIRIYLGAKRLWPDQVRIYKRAHGWVRDGFITSEKWSERDFMIHGWKAQNIGDNGWESPFTAILEPSRCGASLDGWNYREEKRVSVEAIRQLLAAFENRTGNAFPLKSRIIPFLQLPDVGLCYPNCDEKI
;
A
#
# COMPACT_ATOMS: atom_id res chain seq x y z
N MET A 1 5.45 -8.25 -18.88
CA MET A 1 5.36 -7.45 -17.64
C MET A 1 6.70 -7.56 -16.92
N LYS A 2 7.39 -6.43 -16.64
CA LYS A 2 8.75 -6.39 -16.06
C LYS A 2 8.75 -6.32 -14.52
N TRP A 3 7.63 -6.66 -13.86
CA TRP A 3 7.45 -6.50 -12.41
C TRP A 3 8.57 -7.11 -11.57
N ALA A 4 8.93 -8.37 -11.84
CA ALA A 4 9.98 -9.07 -11.10
C ALA A 4 11.38 -8.43 -11.24
N ALA A 5 11.63 -7.65 -12.30
CA ALA A 5 12.93 -6.98 -12.47
C ALA A 5 13.16 -5.87 -11.43
N TRP A 6 12.10 -5.36 -10.80
CA TRP A 6 12.23 -4.29 -9.81
C TRP A 6 12.93 -4.69 -8.51
N GLU A 7 12.98 -5.99 -8.20
CA GLU A 7 13.78 -6.52 -7.09
C GLU A 7 15.25 -6.06 -7.21
N TRP A 8 15.74 -5.88 -8.45
CA TRP A 8 17.11 -5.46 -8.76
C TRP A 8 17.25 -3.96 -9.05
N MET A 9 16.14 -3.20 -9.12
CA MET A 9 16.13 -1.77 -9.43
C MET A 9 15.79 -0.89 -8.23
N GLN A 10 15.36 -1.50 -7.12
CA GLN A 10 15.09 -0.74 -5.89
C GLN A 10 16.38 -0.13 -5.34
N PRO A 11 16.34 1.10 -4.83
CA PRO A 11 17.53 1.72 -4.25
C PRO A 11 17.92 1.02 -2.94
N SER A 12 19.22 0.98 -2.63
CA SER A 12 19.75 0.27 -1.45
C SER A 12 19.52 0.98 -0.12
N ASN A 13 18.82 2.12 -0.14
CA ASN A 13 18.45 2.98 0.98
C ASN A 13 17.05 2.60 1.53
N PHE A 14 16.42 3.50 2.30
CA PHE A 14 15.04 3.29 2.73
C PHE A 14 14.10 3.36 1.52
N ASN A 15 13.62 2.20 1.06
CA ASN A 15 12.92 2.08 -0.22
C ASN A 15 11.45 1.66 -0.10
N GLY A 16 10.98 1.24 1.08
CA GLY A 16 9.62 0.74 1.26
C GLY A 16 9.32 -0.57 0.51
N ALA A 17 10.36 -1.30 0.10
CA ALA A 17 10.33 -2.61 -0.52
C ALA A 17 9.28 -2.74 -1.63
N ASP A 18 8.40 -3.75 -1.50
CA ASP A 18 7.33 -4.08 -2.43
C ASP A 18 6.39 -2.90 -2.71
N ASN A 19 6.04 -2.11 -1.69
CA ASN A 19 5.15 -0.96 -1.83
C ASN A 19 5.78 0.14 -2.68
N GLY A 20 7.06 0.46 -2.44
CA GLY A 20 7.75 1.51 -3.18
C GLY A 20 7.86 1.15 -4.66
N VAL A 21 8.29 -0.08 -4.91
CA VAL A 21 8.36 -0.69 -6.24
C VAL A 21 7.00 -0.72 -6.94
N LEU A 22 5.90 -1.04 -6.24
CA LEU A 22 4.56 -1.04 -6.82
C LEU A 22 4.12 0.34 -7.29
N HIS A 23 4.40 1.39 -6.51
CA HIS A 23 4.10 2.77 -6.92
C HIS A 23 4.89 3.16 -8.17
N ALA A 24 6.19 2.89 -8.21
CA ALA A 24 7.03 3.17 -9.36
C ALA A 24 6.56 2.40 -10.61
N HIS A 25 6.26 1.11 -10.46
CA HIS A 25 5.79 0.28 -11.57
C HIS A 25 4.44 0.75 -12.13
N LEU A 26 3.49 1.11 -11.27
CA LEU A 26 2.19 1.62 -11.69
C LEU A 26 2.33 2.91 -12.48
N MET A 27 3.14 3.87 -12.02
CA MET A 27 3.33 5.12 -12.77
C MET A 27 3.94 4.86 -14.15
N LYS A 28 5.03 4.08 -14.25
CA LYS A 28 5.64 3.73 -15.55
C LYS A 28 4.68 3.01 -16.50
N THR A 29 3.77 2.20 -15.95
CA THR A 29 2.82 1.41 -16.76
C THR A 29 1.64 2.28 -17.23
N LEU A 30 1.16 3.18 -16.38
CA LEU A 30 -0.08 3.92 -16.59
C LEU A 30 0.13 5.33 -17.17
N MET A 31 1.36 5.85 -17.11
CA MET A 31 1.77 7.20 -17.54
C MET A 31 3.13 7.13 -18.24
N SER A 32 3.22 6.32 -19.30
CA SER A 32 4.49 6.05 -20.03
C SER A 32 5.13 7.30 -20.65
N GLU A 33 4.34 8.34 -20.84
CA GLU A 33 4.70 9.63 -21.40
C GLU A 33 5.18 10.64 -20.34
N ALA A 34 4.96 10.38 -19.04
CA ALA A 34 5.32 11.29 -17.95
C ALA A 34 6.74 11.02 -17.43
N ARG A 35 7.72 11.11 -18.33
CA ARG A 35 9.10 10.68 -18.06
C ARG A 35 9.79 11.50 -16.98
N GLU A 36 9.77 12.82 -17.11
CA GLU A 36 10.44 13.68 -16.14
C GLU A 36 9.72 13.69 -14.80
N GLU A 37 8.39 13.59 -14.79
CA GLU A 37 7.61 13.41 -13.57
C GLU A 37 8.01 12.14 -12.83
N PHE A 38 8.17 11.04 -13.56
CA PHE A 38 8.65 9.79 -12.99
C PHE A 38 10.07 9.93 -12.48
N GLU A 39 11.00 10.48 -13.26
CA GLU A 39 12.40 10.63 -12.85
C GLU A 39 12.54 11.56 -11.64
N ASN A 40 11.70 12.60 -11.53
CA ASN A 40 11.63 13.47 -10.36
C ASN A 40 11.19 12.70 -9.11
N CYS A 41 10.13 11.89 -9.20
CA CYS A 41 9.73 11.01 -8.10
C CYS A 41 10.81 9.99 -7.78
N ASN A 42 11.44 9.40 -8.80
CA ASN A 42 12.47 8.39 -8.65
C ASN A 42 13.73 8.95 -7.97
N ALA A 43 14.11 10.19 -8.29
CA ALA A 43 15.21 10.90 -7.63
C ALA A 43 14.93 11.15 -6.13
N ILE A 44 13.67 11.43 -5.76
CA ILE A 44 13.25 11.53 -4.35
C ILE A 44 13.41 10.17 -3.67
N TRP A 45 12.97 9.08 -4.33
CA TRP A 45 13.06 7.73 -3.79
C TRP A 45 14.51 7.29 -3.53
N HIS A 46 15.42 7.55 -4.47
CA HIS A 46 16.84 7.21 -4.37
C HIS A 46 17.60 8.04 -3.32
N LYS A 47 17.01 9.13 -2.83
CA LYS A 47 17.58 9.97 -1.76
C LYS A 47 16.93 9.73 -0.39
N ALA A 48 15.90 8.89 -0.31
CA ALA A 48 15.20 8.62 0.95
C ALA A 48 16.10 7.91 1.97
N THR A 49 16.11 8.38 3.21
CA THR A 49 16.94 7.81 4.29
C THR A 49 16.12 7.20 5.41
N ASP A 50 14.82 7.50 5.44
CA ASP A 50 13.89 7.13 6.49
C ASP A 50 12.45 7.06 5.94
N TYR A 51 11.52 6.66 6.80
CA TYR A 51 10.10 6.58 6.45
C TYR A 51 9.54 7.93 5.98
N ASP A 52 9.92 9.03 6.63
CA ASP A 52 9.41 10.37 6.32
C ASP A 52 9.83 10.81 4.91
N SER A 53 11.11 10.68 4.58
CA SER A 53 11.64 11.01 3.25
C SER A 53 11.11 10.06 2.17
N TYR A 54 10.89 8.78 2.48
CA TYR A 54 10.23 7.84 1.57
C TYR A 54 8.77 8.20 1.29
N MET A 55 8.03 8.68 2.29
CA MET A 55 6.65 9.10 2.09
C MET A 55 6.53 10.30 1.14
N ALA A 56 7.60 11.08 0.92
CA ALA A 56 7.63 12.10 -0.12
C ALA A 56 7.61 11.49 -1.54
N PHE A 57 8.30 10.37 -1.77
CA PHE A 57 8.20 9.61 -3.02
C PHE A 57 6.79 9.06 -3.21
N VAL A 58 6.22 8.43 -2.18
CA VAL A 58 4.83 7.91 -2.23
C VAL A 58 3.84 9.02 -2.57
N LEU A 59 4.00 10.21 -1.96
CA LEU A 59 3.16 11.36 -2.28
C LEU A 59 3.35 11.83 -3.74
N CYS A 60 4.59 11.93 -4.21
CA CYS A 60 4.93 12.34 -5.58
C CYS A 60 4.16 11.50 -6.61
N ILE A 61 4.29 10.17 -6.54
CA ILE A 61 3.59 9.24 -7.44
C ILE A 61 2.07 9.40 -7.34
N ARG A 62 1.53 9.53 -6.11
CA ARG A 62 0.08 9.66 -5.88
C ARG A 62 -0.48 10.97 -6.43
N ILE A 63 0.28 12.05 -6.41
CA ILE A 63 -0.14 13.32 -7.01
C ILE A 63 -0.26 13.18 -8.52
N TYR A 64 0.74 12.59 -9.19
CA TYR A 64 0.71 12.42 -10.64
C TYR A 64 -0.37 11.44 -11.12
N LEU A 65 -0.54 10.30 -10.44
CA LEU A 65 -1.64 9.36 -10.73
C LEU A 65 -3.03 9.97 -10.43
N GLY A 66 -3.08 10.91 -9.49
CA GLY A 66 -4.29 11.60 -9.07
C GLY A 66 -5.36 10.67 -8.48
N ALA A 67 -6.62 11.11 -8.55
CA ALA A 67 -7.76 10.33 -8.08
C ALA A 67 -8.23 9.24 -9.06
N LYS A 68 -7.52 9.05 -10.18
CA LYS A 68 -7.87 8.05 -11.19
C LYS A 68 -7.70 6.65 -10.59
N ARG A 69 -8.68 5.79 -10.85
CA ARG A 69 -8.71 4.41 -10.35
C ARG A 69 -9.01 3.39 -11.44
N LEU A 70 -9.49 3.85 -12.58
CA LEU A 70 -9.90 3.02 -13.70
C LEU A 70 -9.05 3.41 -14.90
N TRP A 71 -8.20 2.49 -15.33
CA TRP A 71 -7.52 2.51 -16.60
C TRP A 71 -8.08 1.35 -17.40
N PRO A 72 -9.02 1.62 -18.34
CA PRO A 72 -9.63 0.58 -19.17
C PRO A 72 -8.57 -0.34 -19.77
N ASP A 73 -8.86 -1.64 -19.76
CA ASP A 73 -8.00 -2.69 -20.32
C ASP A 73 -6.59 -2.81 -19.69
N GLN A 74 -6.34 -2.12 -18.57
CA GLN A 74 -5.05 -2.13 -17.87
C GLN A 74 -5.20 -2.44 -16.38
N VAL A 75 -5.69 -1.49 -15.58
CA VAL A 75 -5.66 -1.58 -14.10
C VAL A 75 -6.92 -0.95 -13.49
N ARG A 76 -7.46 -1.64 -12.47
CA ARG A 76 -8.47 -1.10 -11.54
C ARG A 76 -7.90 -1.05 -10.12
N ILE A 77 -7.83 0.14 -9.55
CA ILE A 77 -7.46 0.36 -8.15
C ILE A 77 -8.73 0.47 -7.30
N TYR A 78 -8.92 -0.47 -6.38
CA TYR A 78 -10.02 -0.42 -5.42
C TYR A 78 -9.77 0.66 -4.36
N LYS A 79 -10.85 1.20 -3.79
CA LYS A 79 -10.73 2.06 -2.61
C LYS A 79 -10.13 1.24 -1.45
N ARG A 80 -9.48 1.93 -0.51
CA ARG A 80 -9.00 1.30 0.73
C ARG A 80 -10.14 0.53 1.39
N ALA A 81 -9.85 -0.67 1.90
CA ALA A 81 -10.84 -1.59 2.48
C ALA A 81 -11.98 -2.05 1.56
N HIS A 82 -11.88 -1.86 0.23
CA HIS A 82 -12.86 -2.37 -0.76
C HIS A 82 -12.26 -3.46 -1.67
N GLY A 83 -11.03 -3.90 -1.39
CA GLY A 83 -10.48 -5.08 -2.03
C GLY A 83 -10.97 -6.37 -1.35
N TRP A 84 -10.64 -7.50 -1.95
CA TRP A 84 -10.85 -8.84 -1.39
C TRP A 84 -9.98 -9.18 -0.15
N VAL A 85 -8.95 -8.38 0.14
CA VAL A 85 -8.04 -8.60 1.27
C VAL A 85 -7.92 -7.30 2.06
N ARG A 86 -7.99 -7.41 3.38
CA ARG A 86 -7.76 -6.28 4.29
C ARG A 86 -6.64 -6.61 5.27
N ASP A 87 -5.71 -5.68 5.46
CA ASP A 87 -4.67 -5.84 6.48
C ASP A 87 -5.29 -5.82 7.88
N GLY A 88 -5.11 -6.90 8.65
CA GLY A 88 -5.67 -7.03 10.00
C GLY A 88 -5.16 -5.96 10.97
N PHE A 89 -3.94 -5.44 10.76
CA PHE A 89 -3.34 -4.40 11.60
C PHE A 89 -4.23 -3.16 11.72
N ILE A 90 -4.92 -2.78 10.65
CA ILE A 90 -5.68 -1.52 10.59
C ILE A 90 -6.94 -1.53 11.48
N THR A 91 -7.41 -2.70 11.88
CA THR A 91 -8.56 -2.89 12.78
C THR A 91 -8.21 -3.74 14.01
N SER A 92 -6.93 -3.83 14.36
CA SER A 92 -6.46 -4.64 15.49
C SER A 92 -6.95 -6.09 15.42
N GLU A 93 -6.81 -6.68 14.22
CA GLU A 93 -7.20 -8.05 13.87
C GLU A 93 -8.71 -8.31 13.92
N LYS A 94 -9.55 -7.27 14.08
CA LYS A 94 -11.00 -7.42 14.04
C LYS A 94 -11.51 -7.57 12.61
N TRP A 95 -12.50 -8.41 12.42
CA TRP A 95 -13.09 -8.73 11.11
C TRP A 95 -14.62 -8.87 11.19
N SER A 96 -15.26 -8.87 10.03
CA SER A 96 -16.71 -8.98 9.85
C SER A 96 -17.05 -9.91 8.69
N GLU A 97 -18.32 -10.28 8.53
CA GLU A 97 -18.79 -11.11 7.40
C GLU A 97 -18.51 -10.54 6.00
N ARG A 98 -18.10 -9.26 5.90
CA ARG A 98 -17.71 -8.63 4.63
C ARG A 98 -16.23 -8.81 4.30
N ASP A 99 -15.42 -9.25 5.26
CA ASP A 99 -14.01 -9.52 5.06
C ASP A 99 -13.85 -10.90 4.43
N PHE A 100 -13.34 -10.93 3.20
CA PHE A 100 -13.09 -12.19 2.49
C PHE A 100 -11.76 -12.83 2.92
N MET A 101 -10.73 -12.03 3.14
CA MET A 101 -9.40 -12.48 3.59
C MET A 101 -8.75 -11.43 4.49
N ILE A 102 -8.13 -11.88 5.57
CA ILE A 102 -7.33 -11.04 6.47
C ILE A 102 -5.85 -11.24 6.11
N HIS A 103 -5.19 -10.16 5.71
CA HIS A 103 -3.74 -10.13 5.51
C HIS A 103 -3.02 -9.96 6.85
N GLY A 104 -1.80 -10.49 6.96
CA GLY A 104 -0.93 -10.26 8.12
C GLY A 104 -0.55 -11.52 8.90
N TRP A 105 -0.90 -12.72 8.42
CA TRP A 105 -0.43 -13.97 9.02
C TRP A 105 1.08 -14.15 8.77
N LYS A 106 1.91 -13.58 9.65
CA LYS A 106 3.38 -13.60 9.53
C LYS A 106 4.07 -14.55 10.50
N ALA A 107 3.37 -15.03 11.52
CA ALA A 107 3.92 -15.91 12.54
C ALA A 107 3.50 -17.37 12.31
N GLN A 108 4.40 -18.29 12.65
CA GLN A 108 4.10 -19.73 12.62
C GLN A 108 3.27 -20.16 13.83
N ASN A 109 3.32 -19.39 14.93
CA ASN A 109 2.48 -19.62 16.11
C ASN A 109 1.61 -18.40 16.42
N ILE A 110 0.42 -18.68 16.94
CA ILE A 110 -0.51 -17.66 17.43
C ILE A 110 -0.01 -17.12 18.77
N GLY A 111 -0.03 -15.79 18.94
CA GLY A 111 0.41 -15.13 20.16
C GLY A 111 1.89 -14.74 20.19
N ASP A 112 2.68 -15.18 19.22
CA ASP A 112 4.10 -14.83 19.13
C ASP A 112 4.30 -13.31 19.11
N ASN A 113 5.25 -12.82 19.90
CA ASN A 113 5.58 -11.40 20.05
C ASN A 113 4.37 -10.50 20.42
N GLY A 114 3.39 -11.05 21.14
CA GLY A 114 2.20 -10.31 21.57
C GLY A 114 1.18 -10.08 20.45
N TRP A 115 1.30 -10.80 19.32
CA TRP A 115 0.31 -10.74 18.25
C TRP A 115 -1.02 -11.35 18.68
N GLU A 116 -2.04 -10.50 18.86
CA GLU A 116 -3.41 -10.91 19.15
C GLU A 116 -4.15 -11.36 17.88
N SER A 117 -3.75 -12.52 17.35
CA SER A 117 -4.37 -13.16 16.18
C SER A 117 -5.91 -13.19 16.28
N PRO A 118 -6.63 -13.06 15.15
CA PRO A 118 -8.08 -13.28 15.13
C PRO A 118 -8.47 -14.71 15.48
N PHE A 119 -7.51 -15.64 15.47
CA PHE A 119 -7.72 -17.06 15.72
C PHE A 119 -7.12 -17.50 17.06
N THR A 120 -7.67 -18.59 17.60
CA THR A 120 -7.19 -19.25 18.83
C THR A 120 -6.30 -20.46 18.51
N ALA A 121 -6.36 -20.99 17.29
CA ALA A 121 -5.56 -22.11 16.82
C ALA A 121 -5.18 -21.93 15.34
N ILE A 122 -4.09 -22.59 14.92
CA ILE A 122 -3.68 -22.64 13.51
C ILE A 122 -4.82 -23.26 12.69
N LEU A 123 -5.09 -22.69 11.51
CA LEU A 123 -6.14 -23.18 10.63
C LEU A 123 -5.76 -24.56 10.08
N GLU A 124 -6.67 -25.52 10.23
CA GLU A 124 -6.57 -26.87 9.66
C GLU A 124 -7.45 -26.95 8.40
N PRO A 125 -6.89 -26.87 7.18
CA PRO A 125 -7.70 -26.73 5.96
C PRO A 125 -8.71 -27.87 5.76
N SER A 126 -8.41 -29.08 6.24
CA SER A 126 -9.30 -30.24 6.17
C SER A 126 -10.58 -30.10 7.01
N ARG A 127 -10.63 -29.13 7.93
CA ARG A 127 -11.81 -28.85 8.78
C ARG A 127 -12.58 -27.63 8.29
N CYS A 128 -12.05 -26.89 7.33
CA CYS A 128 -12.72 -25.73 6.78
C CYS A 128 -13.96 -26.14 5.99
N GLY A 129 -15.09 -25.45 6.21
CA GLY A 129 -16.36 -25.76 5.55
C GLY A 129 -17.27 -24.55 5.40
N ALA A 130 -18.55 -24.81 5.19
CA ALA A 130 -19.57 -23.77 5.14
C ALA A 130 -19.72 -23.09 6.51
N SER A 131 -20.30 -21.89 6.54
CA SER A 131 -20.68 -21.22 7.80
C SER A 131 -19.54 -21.04 8.83
N LEU A 132 -18.30 -20.87 8.37
CA LEU A 132 -17.10 -20.75 9.20
C LEU A 132 -16.69 -22.05 9.94
N ASP A 133 -17.16 -23.21 9.49
CA ASP A 133 -16.69 -24.49 10.01
C ASP A 133 -15.16 -24.56 9.94
N GLY A 134 -14.53 -25.02 11.02
CA GLY A 134 -13.07 -25.11 11.15
C GLY A 134 -12.36 -23.78 11.43
N TRP A 135 -13.07 -22.65 11.45
CA TRP A 135 -12.51 -21.36 11.86
C TRP A 135 -12.56 -21.23 13.37
N ASN A 136 -11.47 -21.59 14.05
CA ASN A 136 -11.33 -21.38 15.49
C ASN A 136 -11.00 -19.90 15.78
N TYR A 137 -11.96 -19.01 15.55
CA TYR A 137 -11.78 -17.57 15.75
C TYR A 137 -12.11 -17.13 17.18
N ARG A 138 -11.59 -15.97 17.56
CA ARG A 138 -11.90 -15.28 18.81
C ARG A 138 -13.21 -14.51 18.66
N GLU A 139 -14.22 -14.82 19.46
CA GLU A 139 -15.54 -14.16 19.38
C GLU A 139 -15.42 -12.63 19.50
N GLU A 140 -14.52 -12.12 20.33
CA GLU A 140 -14.26 -10.69 20.49
C GLU A 140 -13.59 -10.00 19.27
N LYS A 141 -13.06 -10.79 18.33
CA LYS A 141 -12.44 -10.30 17.08
C LYS A 141 -13.46 -10.29 15.93
N ARG A 142 -14.56 -11.04 16.02
CA ARG A 142 -15.68 -10.97 15.06
C ARG A 142 -16.62 -9.83 15.47
N VAL A 143 -16.70 -8.81 14.65
CA VAL A 143 -17.48 -7.59 14.94
C VAL A 143 -18.40 -7.21 13.79
N SER A 144 -19.33 -6.30 14.04
CA SER A 144 -20.23 -5.79 13.00
C SER A 144 -19.48 -4.95 11.95
N VAL A 145 -20.06 -4.84 10.76
CA VAL A 145 -19.54 -3.96 9.70
C VAL A 145 -19.45 -2.51 10.17
N GLU A 146 -20.38 -2.07 11.02
CA GLU A 146 -20.36 -0.72 11.61
C GLU A 146 -19.17 -0.52 12.55
N ALA A 147 -18.83 -1.52 13.37
CA ALA A 147 -17.63 -1.47 14.20
C ALA A 147 -16.35 -1.42 13.34
N ILE A 148 -16.27 -2.18 12.26
CA ILE A 148 -15.17 -2.09 11.29
C ILE A 148 -15.07 -0.68 10.70
N ARG A 149 -16.20 -0.08 10.30
CA ARG A 149 -16.23 1.30 9.77
C ARG A 149 -15.66 2.32 10.75
N GLN A 150 -16.01 2.21 12.03
CA GLN A 150 -15.51 3.09 13.09
C GLN A 150 -14.01 2.91 13.32
N LEU A 151 -13.52 1.67 13.32
CA LEU A 151 -12.09 1.36 13.45
C LEU A 151 -11.28 1.90 12.27
N LEU A 152 -11.80 1.75 11.06
CA LEU A 152 -11.18 2.31 9.85
C LEU A 152 -11.11 3.85 9.93
N ALA A 153 -12.21 4.51 10.31
CA ALA A 153 -12.22 5.97 10.46
C ALA A 153 -11.23 6.45 11.53
N ALA A 154 -11.14 5.75 12.66
CA ALA A 154 -10.16 6.06 13.70
C ALA A 154 -8.71 5.87 13.21
N PHE A 155 -8.46 4.80 12.46
CA PHE A 155 -7.14 4.53 11.85
C PHE A 155 -6.77 5.61 10.82
N GLU A 156 -7.70 6.00 9.96
CA GLU A 156 -7.52 7.07 8.97
C GLU A 156 -7.20 8.41 9.63
N ASN A 157 -7.94 8.78 10.69
CA ASN A 157 -7.66 9.99 11.46
C ASN A 157 -6.27 9.96 12.10
N ARG A 158 -5.91 8.83 12.75
CA ARG A 158 -4.60 8.67 13.38
C ARG A 158 -3.46 8.76 12.38
N THR A 159 -3.59 8.06 11.25
CA THR A 159 -2.55 8.06 10.21
C THR A 159 -2.46 9.39 9.47
N GLY A 160 -3.57 10.09 9.27
CA GLY A 160 -3.57 11.46 8.75
C GLY A 160 -2.82 12.43 9.67
N ASN A 161 -3.06 12.36 10.97
CA ASN A 161 -2.38 13.19 11.96
C ASN A 161 -0.88 12.87 12.04
N ALA A 162 -0.52 11.59 12.00
CA ALA A 162 0.86 11.12 12.03
C ALA A 162 1.58 11.20 10.66
N PHE A 163 0.90 11.64 9.59
CA PHE A 163 1.52 11.70 8.26
C PHE A 163 2.72 12.65 8.28
N PRO A 164 3.91 12.24 7.83
CA PRO A 164 5.14 13.00 8.04
C PRO A 164 5.06 14.44 7.50
N LEU A 165 5.44 15.42 8.34
CA LEU A 165 5.37 16.84 7.98
C LEU A 165 6.24 17.17 6.78
N LYS A 166 7.45 16.60 6.71
CA LYS A 166 8.40 16.81 5.61
C LYS A 166 7.81 16.38 4.26
N SER A 167 6.96 15.36 4.26
CA SER A 167 6.30 14.88 3.05
C SER A 167 5.03 15.66 2.69
N ARG A 168 4.58 16.64 3.50
CA ARG A 168 3.39 17.46 3.16
C ARG A 168 3.71 18.61 2.20
N ILE A 169 5.00 18.88 1.96
CA ILE A 169 5.47 19.79 0.92
C ILE A 169 5.45 19.03 -0.40
N ILE A 170 4.96 19.63 -1.48
CA ILE A 170 4.95 19.02 -2.81
C ILE A 170 6.41 18.90 -3.28
N PRO A 171 7.02 17.71 -3.23
CA PRO A 171 8.48 17.60 -3.19
C PRO A 171 9.14 17.81 -4.56
N PHE A 172 8.43 17.51 -5.64
CA PHE A 172 8.92 17.64 -7.01
C PHE A 172 8.89 19.08 -7.53
N LEU A 173 8.23 20.04 -6.86
CA LEU A 173 8.27 21.45 -7.26
C LEU A 173 9.65 22.10 -7.09
N GLN A 174 10.57 21.44 -6.37
CA GLN A 174 11.95 21.88 -6.21
C GLN A 174 12.89 21.28 -7.27
N LEU A 175 12.37 20.42 -8.14
CA LEU A 175 13.14 19.76 -9.18
C LEU A 175 12.87 20.43 -10.53
N PRO A 176 13.82 20.38 -11.48
CA PRO A 176 13.59 20.87 -12.82
C PRO A 176 12.44 20.11 -13.50
N ASP A 177 11.60 20.85 -14.21
CA ASP A 177 10.52 20.30 -15.03
C ASP A 177 11.02 20.04 -16.46
N VAL A 178 11.31 21.11 -17.20
CA VAL A 178 11.73 21.03 -18.60
C VAL A 178 13.25 21.02 -18.78
N GLY A 179 13.99 21.51 -17.78
CA GLY A 179 15.43 21.80 -17.90
C GLY A 179 16.33 20.59 -18.14
N LEU A 180 15.86 19.37 -17.83
CA LEU A 180 16.63 18.13 -17.98
C LEU A 180 16.34 17.38 -19.28
N CYS A 181 15.21 17.66 -19.92
CA CYS A 181 14.75 16.92 -21.09
C CYS A 181 14.68 17.74 -22.37
N TYR A 182 14.72 19.07 -22.30
CA TYR A 182 14.55 19.92 -23.49
C TYR A 182 15.56 19.60 -24.60
N PRO A 183 15.12 19.44 -25.87
CA PRO A 183 13.76 19.63 -26.40
C PRO A 183 12.92 18.33 -26.47
N ASN A 184 13.39 17.23 -25.90
CA ASN A 184 12.88 15.87 -26.11
C ASN A 184 12.04 15.35 -24.93
N CYS A 185 11.30 16.23 -24.25
CA CYS A 185 10.53 15.88 -23.04
C CYS A 185 9.41 14.86 -23.27
N ASP A 186 8.94 14.71 -24.51
CA ASP A 186 7.87 13.77 -24.87
C ASP A 186 8.39 12.34 -25.16
N GLU A 187 9.68 12.07 -24.96
CA GLU A 187 10.23 10.72 -25.07
C GLU A 187 9.70 9.81 -23.94
N LYS A 188 9.13 8.66 -24.33
CA LYS A 188 8.55 7.69 -23.38
C LYS A 188 9.61 7.00 -22.50
N ILE A 189 9.15 6.51 -21.34
CA ILE A 189 9.91 5.74 -20.33
C ILE A 189 10.05 4.27 -20.70
#